data_AF-H2ZEQ9-F1
#
_entry.id   AF-H2ZEQ9-F1
#
_cell.length_a   1.000
_cell.length_b   1.000
_cell.length_c   1.000
_cell.angle_alpha   90.00
_cell.angle_beta   90.00
_cell.angle_gamma   90.00
#
_symmetry.space_group_name_H-M   'P 1'
#
loop_
_entity.id
_entity.type
_entity.pdbx_description
1 polymer ?
#
loop_
_entity_poly.entity_id
_entity_poly.type
_entity_poly.pdbx_seq_one_letter_code
_entity_poly.pdbx_strand_id
1 'polypeptide(L)'
;SLLEAQAATGRFIDPYTAQRMSVQEAKQKGLIDKQFEDILLRAERAVYGYKTKLSTETLSLCEAMKRGLVLENHGIRLLEAQIATGGIVDPNANHRLPVRVAYKRGLFDERLNKILQDPSDDTKCFFDPTTQENLTYNELMKRCVIDKDTGLRLLPFRVKKKTDPRPPKVMINLVVTSPTSRRVVIVDPNSGNELTVQEALKFKLIDEATAAQLMAEEGDFQQDDEGNESLVVPSTSSIKQHDFLLQKGKINVEEPLVMGDTRTLFLQLVFKLKYLWGNSTKLPKVIKEAPNQIITVECSTGISPSDRRMSSRFCLVKKTIQPMALMSFGNSPIAGIIDMATNKKMTFFHACQQGIIRKGTAISLLEAQAATGSIIEPNTGEKMSVNEAKVRGLIDREFEAVLVRAERAVLGFKTRLSSNPLSLFEAMNRKLVVESHGIRLLEAQIATGGIIDPFANHRLPVEVAFERGFFDRRLQKILDDPSDDTKGFFDPNTNENITYLELVQRCIIDRKTDLPLLQ
;
A
#
# COMPACT_ATOMS: atom_id res chain seq x y z
N SER A 1 -4.08 -10.70 14.21
CA SER A 1 -3.50 -11.66 15.18
C SER A 1 -4.29 -11.78 16.49
N LEU A 2 -4.41 -10.74 17.33
CA LEU A 2 -5.07 -10.87 18.66
C LEU A 2 -6.57 -11.21 18.58
N LEU A 3 -7.30 -10.57 17.67
CA LEU A 3 -8.72 -10.88 17.43
C LEU A 3 -8.89 -12.31 16.90
N GLU A 4 -7.97 -12.79 16.05
CA GLU A 4 -7.98 -14.17 15.55
C GLU A 4 -7.71 -15.18 16.66
N ALA A 5 -6.82 -14.87 17.61
CA ALA A 5 -6.60 -15.71 18.78
C ALA A 5 -7.87 -15.78 19.66
N GLN A 6 -8.62 -14.69 19.82
CA GLN A 6 -9.93 -14.75 20.50
C GLN A 6 -10.92 -15.63 19.73
N ALA A 7 -11.02 -15.45 18.42
CA ALA A 7 -11.89 -16.26 17.55
C ALA A 7 -11.55 -17.76 17.62
N ALA A 8 -10.26 -18.10 17.58
CA ALA A 8 -9.77 -19.48 17.53
C ALA A 8 -9.75 -20.19 18.88
N THR A 9 -9.89 -19.46 19.98
CA THR A 9 -9.91 -20.04 21.33
C THR A 9 -11.33 -20.29 21.83
N GLY A 10 -12.36 -19.66 21.26
CA GLY A 10 -13.74 -20.06 21.57
C GLY A 10 -14.78 -19.03 21.14
N ARG A 11 -14.70 -17.83 21.70
CA ARG A 11 -15.68 -16.76 21.48
C ARG A 11 -15.01 -15.40 21.64
N PHE A 12 -15.49 -14.42 20.89
CA PHE A 12 -15.18 -13.02 21.11
C PHE A 12 -15.67 -12.57 22.48
N ILE A 13 -14.90 -11.69 23.11
CA ILE A 13 -15.24 -11.13 24.42
C ILE A 13 -15.47 -9.64 24.23
N ASP A 14 -16.64 -9.18 24.61
CA ASP A 14 -16.89 -7.75 24.81
C ASP A 14 -16.17 -7.33 26.11
N PRO A 15 -15.15 -6.45 26.05
CA PRO A 15 -14.38 -6.07 27.23
C PRO A 15 -15.19 -5.26 28.26
N TYR A 16 -16.31 -4.65 27.86
CA TYR A 16 -17.14 -3.85 28.76
C TYR A 16 -18.19 -4.69 29.50
N THR A 17 -18.73 -5.71 28.83
CA THR A 17 -19.81 -6.54 29.39
C THR A 17 -19.34 -7.93 29.82
N ALA A 18 -18.10 -8.29 29.51
CA ALA A 18 -17.55 -9.64 29.62
C ALA A 18 -18.35 -10.73 28.87
N GLN A 19 -19.28 -10.33 28.00
CA GLN A 19 -20.13 -11.25 27.26
C GLN A 19 -19.31 -11.95 26.18
N ARG A 20 -19.47 -13.29 26.11
CA ARG A 20 -18.85 -14.12 25.09
C ARG A 20 -19.81 -14.32 23.92
N MET A 21 -19.36 -14.09 22.70
CA MET A 21 -20.17 -14.10 21.49
C MET A 21 -19.45 -14.65 20.26
N SER A 22 -20.20 -15.00 19.22
CA SER A 22 -19.65 -15.40 17.91
C SER A 22 -19.08 -14.21 17.14
N VAL A 23 -18.31 -14.49 16.08
CA VAL A 23 -17.83 -13.44 15.15
C VAL A 23 -18.99 -12.64 14.57
N GLN A 24 -20.09 -13.31 14.21
CA GLN A 24 -21.26 -12.67 13.62
C GLN A 24 -21.97 -11.72 14.60
N GLU A 25 -22.13 -12.15 15.85
CA GLU A 25 -22.71 -11.33 16.92
C GLU A 25 -21.81 -10.13 17.25
N ALA A 26 -20.50 -10.33 17.33
CA ALA A 26 -19.54 -9.25 17.57
C ALA A 26 -19.56 -8.20 16.46
N LYS A 27 -19.71 -8.62 15.20
CA LYS A 27 -19.93 -7.71 14.06
C LYS A 27 -21.25 -6.93 14.20
N GLN A 28 -22.35 -7.59 14.54
CA GLN A 28 -23.66 -6.92 14.72
C GLN A 28 -23.61 -5.86 15.82
N LYS A 29 -22.80 -6.09 16.85
CA LYS A 29 -22.57 -5.14 17.95
C LYS A 29 -21.51 -4.07 17.65
N GLY A 30 -20.88 -4.09 16.47
CA GLY A 30 -19.83 -3.13 16.10
C GLY A 30 -18.51 -3.31 16.86
N LEU A 31 -18.27 -4.48 17.46
CA LEU A 31 -16.98 -4.81 18.11
C LEU A 31 -15.90 -5.19 17.10
N ILE A 32 -16.31 -5.53 15.88
CA ILE A 32 -15.44 -5.96 14.79
C ILE A 32 -15.87 -5.22 13.52
N ASP A 33 -14.90 -4.61 12.84
CA ASP A 33 -15.13 -3.99 11.53
C ASP A 33 -15.40 -5.04 10.45
N LYS A 34 -16.23 -4.67 9.46
CA LYS A 34 -16.57 -5.53 8.31
C LYS A 34 -15.33 -6.07 7.57
N GLN A 35 -14.24 -5.31 7.53
CA GLN A 35 -12.97 -5.70 6.89
C GLN A 35 -12.33 -6.95 7.52
N PHE A 36 -12.56 -7.20 8.82
CA PHE A 36 -12.00 -8.36 9.52
C PHE A 36 -12.94 -9.56 9.55
N GLU A 37 -14.14 -9.47 8.99
CA GLU A 37 -15.15 -10.53 9.08
C GLU A 37 -14.63 -11.87 8.51
N ASP A 38 -14.11 -11.86 7.29
CA ASP A 38 -13.72 -13.10 6.62
C ASP A 38 -12.51 -13.77 7.31
N ILE A 39 -11.52 -12.99 7.73
CA ILE A 39 -10.35 -13.53 8.45
C ILE A 39 -10.74 -14.10 9.81
N LEU A 40 -11.67 -13.47 10.52
CA LEU A 40 -12.11 -13.93 11.84
C LEU A 40 -13.04 -15.14 11.76
N LEU A 41 -13.90 -15.22 10.74
CA LEU A 41 -14.68 -16.43 10.46
C LEU A 41 -13.78 -17.62 10.11
N ARG A 42 -12.67 -17.40 9.40
CA ARG A 42 -11.68 -18.45 9.12
C ARG A 42 -10.98 -18.92 10.40
N ALA A 43 -10.63 -18.00 11.29
CA ALA A 43 -10.03 -18.33 12.59
C ALA A 43 -11.02 -19.05 13.53
N GLU A 44 -12.29 -18.65 13.54
CA GLU A 44 -13.37 -19.26 14.35
C GLU A 44 -13.62 -20.75 13.99
N ARG A 45 -13.29 -21.17 12.76
CA ARG A 45 -13.31 -22.59 12.36
C ARG A 45 -12.30 -23.45 13.13
N ALA A 46 -11.29 -22.87 13.77
CA ALA A 46 -10.43 -23.62 14.69
C ALA A 46 -11.19 -24.13 15.93
N VAL A 47 -12.37 -23.57 16.22
CA VAL A 47 -13.26 -23.99 17.31
C VAL A 47 -14.36 -24.92 16.81
N TYR A 48 -15.07 -24.53 15.76
CA TYR A 48 -16.23 -25.28 15.23
C TYR A 48 -15.87 -26.34 14.19
N GLY A 49 -14.61 -26.39 13.79
CA GLY A 49 -14.04 -27.33 12.83
C GLY A 49 -14.12 -26.87 11.37
N TYR A 50 -13.24 -27.45 10.56
CA TYR A 50 -13.11 -27.16 9.13
C TYR A 50 -13.90 -28.18 8.32
N LYS A 51 -14.77 -27.70 7.44
CA LYS A 51 -15.59 -28.52 6.56
C LYS A 51 -15.21 -28.27 5.10
N THR A 52 -15.17 -29.31 4.30
CA THR A 52 -14.95 -29.20 2.86
C THR A 52 -16.27 -29.27 2.11
N LYS A 53 -16.38 -28.67 0.92
CA LYS A 53 -17.63 -28.69 0.14
C LYS A 53 -18.11 -30.10 -0.24
N LEU A 54 -17.18 -31.07 -0.26
CA LEU A 54 -17.40 -32.44 -0.71
C LEU A 54 -17.60 -33.43 0.45
N SER A 55 -17.34 -33.03 1.69
CA SER A 55 -17.41 -33.92 2.86
C SER A 55 -18.13 -33.25 4.02
N THR A 56 -19.01 -34.00 4.67
CA THR A 56 -19.68 -33.62 5.92
C THR A 56 -18.76 -33.81 7.15
N GLU A 57 -17.57 -34.37 6.95
CA GLU A 57 -16.54 -34.53 7.98
C GLU A 57 -16.11 -33.17 8.54
N THR A 58 -16.08 -33.06 9.86
CA THR A 58 -15.61 -31.88 10.59
C THR A 58 -14.19 -32.14 11.04
N LEU A 59 -13.26 -31.39 10.44
CA LEU A 59 -11.83 -31.54 10.69
C LEU A 59 -11.38 -30.63 11.82
N SER A 60 -10.49 -31.14 12.66
CA SER A 60 -9.71 -30.34 13.60
C SER A 60 -8.73 -29.41 12.87
N LEU A 61 -8.20 -28.43 13.60
CA LEU A 61 -7.20 -27.51 13.08
C LEU A 61 -5.95 -28.24 12.56
N CYS A 62 -5.45 -29.23 13.30
CA CYS A 62 -4.28 -30.02 12.89
C CYS A 62 -4.55 -30.83 11.60
N GLU A 63 -5.74 -31.45 11.49
CA GLU A 63 -6.14 -32.18 10.28
C GLU A 63 -6.33 -31.24 9.08
N ALA A 64 -6.90 -30.06 9.32
CA ALA A 64 -7.05 -29.04 8.29
C ALA A 64 -5.69 -28.54 7.77
N MET A 65 -4.69 -28.37 8.65
CA MET A 65 -3.32 -28.06 8.26
C MET A 65 -2.70 -29.18 7.42
N LYS A 66 -2.85 -30.45 7.84
CA LYS A 66 -2.33 -31.61 7.10
C LYS A 66 -2.95 -31.74 5.70
N ARG A 67 -4.23 -31.39 5.54
CA ARG A 67 -4.93 -31.38 4.26
C ARG A 67 -4.71 -30.09 3.45
N GLY A 68 -3.91 -29.14 3.95
CA GLY A 68 -3.61 -27.88 3.28
C GLY A 68 -4.79 -26.90 3.21
N LEU A 69 -5.81 -27.07 4.05
CA LEU A 69 -6.95 -26.15 4.18
C LEU A 69 -6.59 -24.91 5.01
N VAL A 70 -5.56 -25.03 5.86
CA VAL A 70 -5.03 -23.96 6.70
C VAL A 70 -3.52 -23.90 6.49
N LEU A 71 -2.99 -22.70 6.24
CA LEU A 71 -1.55 -22.48 6.12
C LEU A 71 -0.84 -22.83 7.43
N GLU A 72 0.33 -23.46 7.33
CA GLU A 72 1.04 -23.98 8.51
C GLU A 72 1.35 -22.88 9.54
N ASN A 73 1.93 -21.75 9.11
CA ASN A 73 2.26 -20.62 9.99
C ASN A 73 1.01 -20.04 10.68
N HIS A 74 -0.09 -19.90 9.94
CA HIS A 74 -1.35 -19.42 10.49
C HIS A 74 -1.92 -20.41 11.50
N GLY A 75 -1.91 -21.71 11.20
CA GLY A 75 -2.39 -22.77 12.08
C GLY A 75 -1.57 -22.88 13.37
N ILE A 76 -0.24 -22.75 13.30
CA ILE A 76 0.66 -22.71 14.46
C ILE A 76 0.26 -21.58 15.41
N ARG A 77 0.04 -20.36 14.88
CA ARG A 77 -0.41 -19.20 15.67
C ARG A 77 -1.73 -19.45 16.40
N LEU A 78 -2.70 -20.11 15.75
CA LEU A 78 -3.98 -20.45 16.38
C LEU A 78 -3.83 -21.56 17.45
N LEU A 79 -3.02 -22.59 17.18
CA LEU A 79 -2.73 -23.67 18.13
C LEU A 79 -2.03 -23.12 19.38
N GLU A 80 -1.09 -22.21 19.20
CA GLU A 80 -0.37 -21.56 20.29
C GLU A 80 -1.34 -20.85 21.26
N ALA A 81 -2.30 -20.09 20.72
CA ALA A 81 -3.34 -19.44 21.50
C ALA A 81 -4.26 -20.45 22.23
N GLN A 82 -4.63 -21.55 21.57
CA GLN A 82 -5.42 -22.62 22.21
C GLN A 82 -4.68 -23.26 23.38
N ILE A 83 -3.42 -23.65 23.19
CA ILE A 83 -2.59 -24.27 24.25
C ILE A 83 -2.44 -23.30 25.43
N ALA A 84 -2.08 -22.04 25.17
CA ALA A 84 -1.89 -21.04 26.20
C ALA A 84 -3.17 -20.71 26.99
N THR A 85 -4.36 -20.88 26.37
CA THR A 85 -5.66 -20.61 27.01
C THR A 85 -6.31 -21.84 27.64
N GLY A 86 -5.69 -23.02 27.60
CA GLY A 86 -6.13 -24.19 28.37
C GLY A 86 -6.15 -25.53 27.63
N GLY A 87 -5.65 -25.60 26.39
CA GLY A 87 -5.49 -26.85 25.64
C GLY A 87 -6.08 -26.81 24.23
N ILE A 88 -5.96 -27.92 23.53
CA ILE A 88 -6.37 -28.05 22.12
C ILE A 88 -7.89 -28.20 22.03
N VAL A 89 -8.52 -27.48 21.10
CA VAL A 89 -9.97 -27.60 20.89
C VAL A 89 -10.30 -28.85 20.07
N ASP A 90 -11.22 -29.67 20.56
CA ASP A 90 -11.82 -30.77 19.81
C ASP A 90 -13.16 -30.29 19.23
N PRO A 91 -13.26 -30.01 17.91
CA PRO A 91 -14.48 -29.48 17.31
C PRO A 91 -15.62 -30.49 17.25
N ASN A 92 -15.33 -31.80 17.32
CA ASN A 92 -16.35 -32.83 17.31
C ASN A 92 -16.97 -33.01 18.70
N ALA A 93 -16.15 -32.86 19.75
CA ALA A 93 -16.59 -33.02 21.13
C ALA A 93 -16.94 -31.69 21.84
N ASN A 94 -16.77 -30.55 21.16
CA ASN A 94 -17.07 -29.19 21.65
C ASN A 94 -16.43 -28.85 23.03
N HIS A 95 -15.24 -29.38 23.31
CA HIS A 95 -14.49 -29.04 24.53
C HIS A 95 -12.99 -29.01 24.27
N ARG A 96 -12.24 -28.40 25.20
CA ARG A 96 -10.78 -28.37 25.17
C ARG A 96 -10.20 -29.60 25.83
N LEU A 97 -9.14 -30.12 25.22
CA LEU A 97 -8.39 -31.28 25.68
C LEU A 97 -6.98 -30.87 26.14
N PRO A 98 -6.49 -31.44 27.24
CA PRO A 98 -5.07 -31.35 27.57
C PRO A 98 -4.22 -31.90 26.43
N VAL A 99 -3.04 -31.32 26.20
CA VAL A 99 -2.13 -31.67 25.09
C VAL A 99 -1.87 -33.18 25.03
N ARG A 100 -1.65 -33.83 26.18
CA ARG A 100 -1.44 -35.29 26.28
C ARG A 100 -2.61 -36.12 25.76
N VAL A 101 -3.86 -35.65 25.95
CA VAL A 101 -5.06 -36.33 25.47
C VAL A 101 -5.27 -36.06 23.98
N ALA A 102 -5.00 -34.82 23.54
CA ALA A 102 -5.06 -34.43 22.14
C ALA A 102 -4.12 -35.27 21.27
N TYR A 103 -2.92 -35.59 21.76
CA TYR A 103 -1.99 -36.53 21.11
C TYR A 103 -2.60 -37.90 20.85
N LYS A 104 -3.19 -38.50 21.89
CA LYS A 104 -3.79 -39.84 21.78
C LYS A 104 -4.96 -39.87 20.78
N ARG A 105 -5.65 -38.75 20.61
CA ARG A 105 -6.75 -38.58 19.65
C ARG A 105 -6.29 -38.13 18.25
N GLY A 106 -5.00 -37.90 18.04
CA GLY A 106 -4.47 -37.42 16.74
C GLY A 106 -4.81 -35.96 16.41
N LEU A 107 -5.39 -35.21 17.36
CA LEU A 107 -5.76 -33.79 17.20
C LEU A 107 -4.55 -32.85 17.30
N PHE A 108 -3.41 -33.37 17.75
CA PHE A 108 -2.14 -32.67 17.88
C PHE A 108 -0.99 -33.66 17.67
N ASP A 109 0.11 -33.22 17.05
CA ASP A 109 1.23 -34.10 16.67
C ASP A 109 2.58 -33.64 17.22
N GLU A 110 3.54 -34.57 17.20
CA GLU A 110 4.84 -34.37 17.86
C GLU A 110 5.66 -33.29 17.15
N ARG A 111 5.50 -33.19 15.83
CA ARG A 111 6.12 -32.14 15.01
C ARG A 111 5.67 -30.75 15.47
N LEU A 112 4.36 -30.50 15.56
CA LEU A 112 3.84 -29.20 15.98
C LEU A 112 4.23 -28.86 17.41
N ASN A 113 4.32 -29.85 18.30
CA ASN A 113 4.81 -29.61 19.65
C ASN A 113 6.29 -29.23 19.71
N LYS A 114 7.14 -29.84 18.89
CA LYS A 114 8.55 -29.44 18.79
C LYS A 114 8.67 -28.00 18.30
N ILE A 115 7.86 -27.63 17.31
CA ILE A 115 7.79 -26.25 16.80
C ILE A 115 7.34 -25.31 17.92
N LEU A 116 6.23 -25.59 18.60
CA LEU A 116 5.69 -24.72 19.66
C LEU A 116 6.51 -24.67 20.96
N GLN A 117 7.44 -25.62 21.16
CA GLN A 117 8.40 -25.61 22.28
C GLN A 117 9.70 -24.89 21.93
N ASP A 118 9.97 -24.64 20.64
CA ASP A 118 11.17 -23.93 20.20
C ASP A 118 11.01 -22.42 20.47
N PRO A 119 11.87 -21.80 21.31
CA PRO A 119 11.86 -20.37 21.57
C PRO A 119 12.42 -19.53 20.41
N SER A 120 12.64 -20.12 19.23
CA SER A 120 13.04 -19.40 18.02
C SER A 120 12.03 -18.32 17.63
N ASP A 121 12.49 -17.31 16.87
CA ASP A 121 11.65 -16.18 16.46
C ASP A 121 10.44 -16.61 15.60
N ASP A 122 10.49 -17.78 14.98
CA ASP A 122 9.43 -18.32 14.13
C ASP A 122 8.13 -18.62 14.89
N THR A 123 8.19 -18.78 16.23
CA THR A 123 7.01 -18.98 17.10
C THR A 123 6.46 -17.69 17.68
N LYS A 124 7.16 -16.56 17.55
CA LYS A 124 6.75 -15.26 18.10
C LYS A 124 5.76 -14.54 17.18
N CYS A 125 4.56 -15.11 17.09
CA CYS A 125 3.55 -14.69 16.13
C CYS A 125 2.64 -13.52 16.58
N PHE A 126 2.85 -12.98 17.78
CA PHE A 126 2.01 -11.94 18.37
C PHE A 126 2.79 -10.67 18.69
N PHE A 127 2.21 -9.51 18.35
CA PHE A 127 2.85 -8.21 18.56
C PHE A 127 2.33 -7.56 19.85
N ASP A 128 3.24 -7.14 20.72
CA ASP A 128 2.92 -6.31 21.90
C ASP A 128 2.93 -4.83 21.50
N PRO A 129 1.77 -4.13 21.48
CA PRO A 129 1.70 -2.72 21.07
C PRO A 129 2.38 -1.76 22.04
N THR A 130 2.67 -2.18 23.28
CA THR A 130 3.33 -1.33 24.28
C THR A 130 4.84 -1.41 24.18
N THR A 131 5.40 -2.61 24.03
CA THR A 131 6.87 -2.79 23.91
C THR A 131 7.36 -2.87 22.47
N GLN A 132 6.46 -3.02 21.50
CA GLN A 132 6.76 -3.24 20.08
C GLN A 132 7.59 -4.50 19.80
N GLU A 133 7.42 -5.52 20.64
CA GLU A 133 8.12 -6.80 20.49
C GLU A 133 7.19 -7.86 19.91
N ASN A 134 7.75 -8.74 19.07
CA ASN A 134 7.10 -9.99 18.71
C ASN A 134 7.31 -10.99 19.85
N LEU A 135 6.23 -11.62 20.28
CA LEU A 135 6.15 -12.52 21.42
C LEU A 135 5.34 -13.77 21.04
N THR A 136 5.54 -14.81 21.84
CA THR A 136 4.59 -15.92 21.93
C THR A 136 3.30 -15.45 22.60
N TYR A 137 2.19 -16.12 22.36
CA TYR A 137 0.92 -15.80 23.02
C TYR A 137 1.02 -15.95 24.54
N ASN A 138 1.80 -16.93 25.01
CA ASN A 138 2.01 -17.16 26.43
C ASN A 138 2.83 -16.03 27.09
N GLU A 139 3.86 -15.51 26.41
CA GLU A 139 4.59 -14.32 26.87
C GLU A 139 3.68 -13.09 26.92
N LEU A 140 2.86 -12.88 25.90
CA LEU A 140 1.90 -11.78 25.87
C LEU A 140 0.88 -11.91 27.02
N MET A 141 0.37 -13.12 27.28
CA MET A 141 -0.54 -13.40 28.39
C MET A 141 0.07 -13.11 29.77
N LYS A 142 1.39 -13.28 29.94
CA LYS A 142 2.11 -12.92 31.17
C LYS A 142 2.22 -11.40 31.36
N ARG A 143 2.13 -10.61 30.28
CA ARG A 143 2.13 -9.15 30.32
C ARG A 143 0.73 -8.57 30.56
N CYS A 144 -0.32 -9.35 30.34
CA CYS A 144 -1.70 -8.93 30.63
C CYS A 144 -1.93 -8.76 32.13
N VAL A 145 -2.70 -7.74 32.49
CA VAL A 145 -3.26 -7.54 33.82
C VAL A 145 -4.61 -8.22 33.90
N ILE A 146 -4.89 -8.89 35.02
CA ILE A 146 -6.20 -9.49 35.26
C ILE A 146 -7.07 -8.43 35.94
N ASP A 147 -8.15 -8.06 35.28
CA ASP A 147 -9.22 -7.27 35.87
C ASP A 147 -9.88 -8.08 36.99
N LYS A 148 -9.94 -7.51 38.20
CA LYS A 148 -10.44 -8.19 39.39
C LYS A 148 -11.96 -8.37 39.36
N ASP A 149 -12.67 -7.48 38.68
CA ASP A 149 -14.14 -7.46 38.66
C ASP A 149 -14.66 -8.41 37.58
N THR A 150 -14.07 -8.35 36.38
CA THR A 150 -14.52 -9.15 35.23
C THR A 150 -13.76 -10.47 35.08
N GLY A 151 -12.59 -10.61 35.72
CA GLY A 151 -11.67 -11.73 35.52
C GLY A 151 -11.00 -11.75 34.15
N LEU A 152 -11.17 -10.70 33.34
CA LEU A 152 -10.61 -10.62 31.99
C LEU A 152 -9.12 -10.30 32.03
N ARG A 153 -8.37 -10.87 31.08
CA ARG A 153 -6.96 -10.53 30.84
C ARG A 153 -6.91 -9.34 29.88
N LEU A 154 -6.49 -8.20 30.40
CA LEU A 154 -6.36 -6.95 29.66
C LEU A 154 -4.89 -6.68 29.37
N LEU A 155 -4.56 -6.48 28.10
CA LEU A 155 -3.21 -6.09 27.70
C LEU A 155 -3.00 -4.60 28.01
N PRO A 156 -2.02 -4.21 28.85
CA PRO A 156 -1.77 -2.82 29.14
C PRO A 156 -1.38 -2.06 27.87
N PHE A 157 -2.01 -0.91 27.64
CA PHE A 157 -1.66 -0.01 26.54
C PHE A 157 -1.27 1.36 27.09
N ARG A 158 -0.09 1.85 26.73
CA ARG A 158 0.33 3.22 27.04
C ARG A 158 0.06 4.12 25.84
N VAL A 159 -0.95 4.99 25.96
CA VAL A 159 -1.11 6.10 25.02
C VAL A 159 0.07 7.05 25.22
N LYS A 160 1.03 7.08 24.29
CA LYS A 160 1.95 8.21 24.18
C LYS A 160 1.06 9.43 23.94
N LYS A 161 0.93 10.34 24.92
CA LYS A 161 0.27 11.63 24.69
C LYS A 161 0.96 12.24 23.48
N LYS A 162 0.25 12.38 22.37
CA LYS A 162 0.66 13.27 21.30
C LYS A 162 0.77 14.65 21.94
N THR A 163 1.98 15.06 22.27
CA THR A 163 2.27 16.48 22.31
C THR A 163 2.10 16.92 20.87
N ASP A 164 1.04 17.67 20.57
CA ASP A 164 0.98 18.40 19.32
C ASP A 164 2.30 19.17 19.22
N PRO A 165 3.14 18.92 18.21
CA PRO A 165 4.25 19.80 17.97
C PRO A 165 3.59 21.12 17.56
N ARG A 166 3.53 22.08 18.48
CA ARG A 166 3.34 23.48 18.10
C ARG A 166 4.37 23.73 17.00
N PRO A 167 3.97 24.22 15.81
CA PRO A 167 4.93 24.49 14.77
C PRO A 167 6.02 25.41 15.36
N PRO A 168 7.29 25.18 15.02
CA PRO A 168 8.35 26.08 15.45
C PRO A 168 7.93 27.49 15.07
N LYS A 169 8.14 28.48 15.96
CA LYS A 169 7.81 29.88 15.65
C LYS A 169 8.59 30.28 14.39
N VAL A 170 7.92 30.29 13.24
CA VAL A 170 8.50 30.71 11.98
C VAL A 170 8.48 32.23 11.93
N MET A 171 9.61 32.85 11.57
CA MET A 171 9.63 34.29 11.32
C MET A 171 9.06 34.55 9.94
N ILE A 172 7.94 35.29 9.89
CA ILE A 172 7.27 35.70 8.66
C ILE A 172 7.44 37.21 8.55
N ASN A 173 8.14 37.65 7.51
CA ASN A 173 8.33 39.07 7.22
C ASN A 173 7.60 39.41 5.92
N LEU A 174 6.80 40.48 5.94
CA LEU A 174 6.30 41.10 4.72
C LEU A 174 7.36 42.08 4.20
N VAL A 175 7.86 41.81 2.99
CA VAL A 175 8.81 42.68 2.31
C VAL A 175 8.06 43.47 1.25
N VAL A 176 7.97 44.80 1.46
CA VAL A 176 7.44 45.72 0.46
C VAL A 176 8.53 45.95 -0.58
N THR A 177 8.32 45.44 -1.80
CA THR A 177 9.29 45.55 -2.90
C THR A 177 9.05 46.82 -3.73
N SER A 178 7.81 47.32 -3.76
CA SER A 178 7.44 48.61 -4.34
C SER A 178 6.10 49.11 -3.73
N PRO A 179 5.64 50.35 -4.03
CA PRO A 179 4.34 50.85 -3.55
C PRO A 179 3.15 49.99 -4.01
N THR A 180 3.33 49.21 -5.07
CA THR A 180 2.29 48.40 -5.73
C THR A 180 2.56 46.91 -5.66
N SER A 181 3.60 46.45 -4.94
CA SER A 181 3.98 45.03 -4.91
C SER A 181 4.51 44.62 -3.54
N ARG A 182 3.93 43.56 -2.98
CA ARG A 182 4.29 42.98 -1.68
C ARG A 182 4.67 41.52 -1.87
N ARG A 183 5.76 41.10 -1.23
CA ARG A 183 6.21 39.70 -1.22
C ARG A 183 6.32 39.19 0.21
N VAL A 184 5.84 37.98 0.45
CA VAL A 184 5.96 37.32 1.75
C VAL A 184 7.26 36.52 1.75
N VAL A 185 8.09 36.73 2.77
CA VAL A 185 9.34 35.97 2.96
C VAL A 185 9.27 35.22 4.27
N ILE A 186 9.41 33.90 4.19
CA ILE A 186 9.37 33.00 5.34
C ILE A 186 10.77 32.50 5.61
N VAL A 187 11.32 32.68 6.82
CA VAL A 187 12.67 32.19 7.13
C VAL A 187 12.59 30.88 7.89
N ASP A 188 13.28 29.85 7.38
CA ASP A 188 13.41 28.57 8.09
C ASP A 188 14.23 28.77 9.39
N PRO A 189 13.67 28.47 10.57
CA PRO A 189 14.36 28.66 11.85
C PRO A 189 15.64 27.83 12.00
N ASN A 190 15.75 26.70 11.30
CA ASN A 190 16.87 25.77 11.47
C ASN A 190 18.04 26.07 10.52
N SER A 191 17.75 26.53 9.31
CA SER A 191 18.77 26.81 8.29
C SER A 191 19.04 28.30 8.08
N GLY A 192 18.14 29.18 8.55
CA GLY A 192 18.21 30.63 8.32
C GLY A 192 17.92 31.05 6.87
N ASN A 193 17.52 30.12 6.01
CA ASN A 193 17.25 30.38 4.61
C ASN A 193 15.86 30.98 4.39
N GLU A 194 15.77 31.90 3.43
CA GLU A 194 14.50 32.43 2.95
C GLU A 194 13.78 31.40 2.07
N LEU A 195 12.51 31.18 2.36
CA LEU A 195 11.61 30.25 1.69
C LEU A 195 10.39 31.01 1.17
N THR A 196 9.87 30.55 0.04
CA THR A 196 8.55 30.95 -0.46
C THR A 196 7.42 30.31 0.35
N VAL A 197 6.21 30.87 0.27
CA VAL A 197 5.01 30.31 0.94
C VAL A 197 4.76 28.86 0.52
N GLN A 198 5.01 28.52 -0.76
CA GLN A 198 4.87 27.15 -1.28
C GLN A 198 5.92 26.19 -0.72
N GLU A 199 7.17 26.63 -0.59
CA GLU A 199 8.24 25.81 -0.02
C GLU A 199 8.02 25.59 1.47
N ALA A 200 7.61 26.63 2.20
CA ALA A 200 7.28 26.51 3.61
C ALA A 200 6.11 25.53 3.86
N LEU A 201 5.08 25.55 3.01
CA LEU A 201 3.98 24.57 3.06
C LEU A 201 4.46 23.15 2.74
N LYS A 202 5.31 23.00 1.71
CA LYS A 202 5.92 21.71 1.33
C LYS A 202 6.77 21.12 2.46
N PHE A 203 7.51 21.96 3.17
CA PHE A 203 8.31 21.57 4.33
C PHE A 203 7.49 21.47 5.63
N LYS A 204 6.17 21.68 5.56
CA LYS A 204 5.23 21.67 6.70
C LYS A 204 5.63 22.64 7.83
N LEU A 205 6.29 23.74 7.48
CA LEU A 205 6.63 24.83 8.40
C LEU A 205 5.40 25.71 8.68
N ILE A 206 4.48 25.80 7.73
CA ILE A 206 3.17 26.46 7.84
C ILE A 206 2.06 25.48 7.41
N ASP A 207 0.82 25.71 7.86
CA ASP A 207 -0.34 24.90 7.47
C ASP A 207 -1.03 25.45 6.20
N GLU A 208 -1.93 24.65 5.61
CA GLU A 208 -2.63 25.00 4.36
C GLU A 208 -3.48 26.27 4.50
N ALA A 209 -4.05 26.52 5.69
CA ALA A 209 -4.86 27.70 5.97
C ALA A 209 -4.00 28.98 5.99
N THR A 210 -2.86 28.96 6.69
CA THR A 210 -1.92 30.09 6.75
C THR A 210 -1.27 30.33 5.39
N ALA A 211 -0.93 29.27 4.65
CA ALA A 211 -0.38 29.38 3.30
C ALA A 211 -1.35 30.07 2.33
N ALA A 212 -2.64 29.75 2.40
CA ALA A 212 -3.66 30.40 1.57
C ALA A 212 -3.81 31.91 1.88
N GLN A 213 -3.71 32.30 3.15
CA GLN A 213 -3.74 33.71 3.56
C GLN A 213 -2.51 34.47 3.05
N LEU A 214 -1.32 33.92 3.26
CA LEU A 214 -0.07 34.55 2.83
C LEU A 214 0.03 34.66 1.30
N MET A 215 -0.46 33.67 0.55
CA MET A 215 -0.51 33.74 -0.92
C MET A 215 -1.52 34.77 -1.42
N ALA A 216 -2.57 35.10 -0.66
CA ALA A 216 -3.52 36.15 -1.03
C ALA A 216 -2.93 37.56 -0.80
N GLU A 217 -1.98 37.68 0.13
CA GLU A 217 -1.24 38.92 0.38
C GLU A 217 -0.07 39.12 -0.61
N GLU A 218 0.35 38.07 -1.32
CA GLU A 218 1.31 38.16 -2.43
C GLU A 218 0.61 38.60 -3.73
N GLY A 219 0.92 39.79 -4.22
CA GLY A 219 0.34 40.29 -5.47
C GLY A 219 0.73 41.72 -5.83
N ASP A 220 0.44 42.08 -7.09
CA ASP A 220 0.52 43.46 -7.58
C ASP A 220 -0.82 44.16 -7.34
N PHE A 221 -0.79 45.26 -6.59
CA PHE A 221 -1.96 46.04 -6.21
C PHE A 221 -1.95 47.40 -6.92
N GLN A 222 -3.12 47.84 -7.40
CA GLN A 222 -3.33 49.20 -7.89
C GLN A 222 -4.19 49.96 -6.88
N GLN A 223 -3.77 51.17 -6.54
CA GLN A 223 -4.60 52.12 -5.81
C GLN A 223 -5.40 52.97 -6.80
N ASP A 224 -6.70 53.11 -6.55
CA ASP A 224 -7.50 54.11 -7.24
C ASP A 224 -7.23 55.52 -6.69
N ASP A 225 -7.74 56.55 -7.38
CA ASP A 225 -7.55 57.96 -7.00
C ASP A 225 -8.18 58.32 -5.63
N GLU A 226 -8.92 57.39 -5.02
CA GLU A 226 -9.55 57.50 -3.70
C GLU A 226 -8.77 56.75 -2.60
N GLY A 227 -7.67 56.07 -2.96
CA GLY A 227 -6.77 55.38 -2.03
C GLY A 227 -7.17 53.93 -1.69
N ASN A 228 -8.13 53.34 -2.40
CA ASN A 228 -8.52 51.94 -2.19
C ASN A 228 -7.61 51.00 -3.00
N GLU A 229 -7.08 49.97 -2.34
CA GLU A 229 -6.21 48.97 -2.95
C GLU A 229 -7.03 47.84 -3.61
N SER A 230 -6.80 47.60 -4.89
CA SER A 230 -7.41 46.49 -5.64
C SER A 230 -6.34 45.57 -6.25
N LEU A 231 -6.52 44.25 -6.10
CA LEU A 231 -5.59 43.23 -6.58
C LEU A 231 -5.66 43.10 -8.11
N VAL A 232 -4.52 43.27 -8.79
CA VAL A 232 -4.42 43.16 -10.26
C VAL A 232 -4.04 41.73 -10.63
N VAL A 233 -4.91 41.03 -11.36
CA VAL A 233 -4.64 39.68 -11.89
C VAL A 233 -4.05 39.79 -13.31
N PRO A 234 -2.77 39.52 -13.55
CA PRO A 234 -2.17 39.62 -14.89
C PRO A 234 -2.63 38.48 -15.82
N SER A 235 -2.93 38.84 -17.07
CA SER A 235 -3.76 38.03 -17.99
C SER A 235 -3.08 36.84 -18.69
N THR A 236 -1.80 36.54 -18.47
CA THR A 236 -1.14 35.46 -19.23
C THR A 236 -0.07 34.65 -18.49
N SER A 237 0.25 34.96 -17.25
CA SER A 237 1.35 34.30 -16.50
C SER A 237 0.87 33.31 -15.43
N SER A 238 -0.37 33.43 -14.97
CA SER A 238 -0.93 32.63 -13.86
C SER A 238 -1.62 31.34 -14.30
N ILE A 239 -1.61 31.02 -15.60
CA ILE A 239 -2.24 29.78 -16.13
C ILE A 239 -1.55 28.52 -15.57
N LYS A 240 -0.26 28.58 -15.19
CA LYS A 240 0.44 27.44 -14.57
C LYS A 240 0.04 27.17 -13.11
N GLN A 241 -0.47 28.18 -12.40
CA GLN A 241 -0.89 28.04 -11.00
C GLN A 241 -2.29 27.42 -10.88
N HIS A 242 -3.17 27.62 -11.88
CA HIS A 242 -4.52 27.08 -11.86
C HIS A 242 -4.65 25.61 -12.33
N ASP A 243 -3.69 25.09 -13.09
CA ASP A 243 -3.62 23.66 -13.44
C ASP A 243 -3.43 22.77 -12.19
N PHE A 244 -2.82 23.30 -11.13
CA PHE A 244 -2.56 22.56 -9.88
C PHE A 244 -3.85 22.26 -9.08
N LEU A 245 -4.85 23.15 -9.15
CA LEU A 245 -6.13 22.98 -8.44
C LEU A 245 -7.08 22.01 -9.16
N LEU A 246 -6.94 21.85 -10.48
CA LEU A 246 -7.72 20.91 -11.28
C LEU A 246 -7.26 19.46 -11.12
N GLN A 247 -5.97 19.22 -10.87
CA GLN A 247 -5.39 17.86 -10.83
C GLN A 247 -5.80 17.02 -9.61
N LYS A 248 -6.43 17.62 -8.58
CA LYS A 248 -6.87 16.93 -7.36
C LYS A 248 -8.38 16.70 -7.22
N GLY A 249 -9.17 16.89 -8.27
CA GLY A 249 -10.52 16.32 -8.37
C GLY A 249 -11.49 16.66 -7.23
N LYS A 250 -11.55 17.92 -6.78
CA LYS A 250 -12.54 18.39 -5.79
C LYS A 250 -13.64 19.27 -6.39
N ILE A 251 -14.15 18.90 -7.56
CA ILE A 251 -15.46 19.39 -8.04
C ILE A 251 -16.30 18.17 -8.41
N ASN A 252 -17.31 17.90 -7.59
CA ASN A 252 -18.28 16.84 -7.81
C ASN A 252 -19.37 17.36 -8.76
N VAL A 253 -19.67 16.62 -9.83
CA VAL A 253 -20.40 17.11 -11.04
C VAL A 253 -21.92 16.97 -10.93
N GLU A 254 -22.48 16.78 -9.73
CA GLU A 254 -23.91 16.44 -9.57
C GLU A 254 -24.76 17.45 -8.78
N GLU A 255 -24.24 18.62 -8.40
CA GLU A 255 -25.08 19.68 -7.84
C GLU A 255 -25.68 20.60 -8.93
N PRO A 256 -26.96 20.99 -8.82
CA PRO A 256 -27.58 21.93 -9.74
C PRO A 256 -26.93 23.32 -9.61
N LEU A 257 -26.75 23.98 -10.75
CA LEU A 257 -26.16 25.33 -10.88
C LEU A 257 -26.85 26.32 -9.92
N VAL A 258 -26.17 26.70 -8.84
CA VAL A 258 -26.62 27.77 -7.95
C VAL A 258 -26.39 29.11 -8.66
N MET A 259 -27.42 29.95 -8.67
CA MET A 259 -27.41 31.32 -9.21
C MET A 259 -26.18 32.09 -8.73
N GLY A 260 -25.25 32.34 -9.64
CA GLY A 260 -24.03 33.12 -9.43
C GLY A 260 -23.69 33.89 -10.70
N ASP A 261 -22.90 34.96 -10.54
CA ASP A 261 -22.66 36.00 -11.54
C ASP A 261 -22.33 35.48 -12.95
N THR A 262 -22.78 36.23 -13.95
CA THR A 262 -22.66 35.97 -15.40
C THR A 262 -21.25 35.57 -15.85
N ARG A 263 -20.22 36.02 -15.13
CA ARG A 263 -18.80 35.72 -15.37
C ARG A 263 -18.41 34.28 -15.02
N THR A 264 -19.01 33.71 -13.98
CA THR A 264 -18.78 32.31 -13.55
C THR A 264 -19.48 31.33 -14.48
N LEU A 265 -20.68 31.68 -14.93
CA LEU A 265 -21.45 30.91 -15.91
C LEU A 265 -20.78 30.87 -17.29
N PHE A 266 -20.19 32.00 -17.74
CA PHE A 266 -19.46 32.06 -19.01
C PHE A 266 -18.23 31.15 -19.03
N LEU A 267 -17.45 31.16 -17.94
CA LEU A 267 -16.28 30.30 -17.80
C LEU A 267 -16.66 28.81 -17.77
N GLN A 268 -17.70 28.44 -17.01
CA GLN A 268 -18.18 27.06 -16.97
C GLN A 268 -18.69 26.56 -18.34
N LEU A 269 -19.36 27.41 -19.12
CA LEU A 269 -19.84 27.09 -20.47
C LEU A 269 -18.68 26.90 -21.47
N VAL A 270 -17.69 27.79 -21.44
CA VAL A 270 -16.47 27.70 -22.28
C VAL A 270 -15.67 26.43 -21.94
N PHE A 271 -15.57 26.07 -20.66
CA PHE A 271 -14.92 24.83 -20.21
C PHE A 271 -15.66 23.58 -20.69
N LYS A 272 -17.00 23.56 -20.65
CA LYS A 272 -17.83 22.42 -21.11
C LYS A 272 -17.72 22.20 -22.63
N LEU A 273 -17.66 23.27 -23.41
CA LEU A 273 -17.50 23.22 -24.88
C LEU A 273 -16.09 22.77 -25.31
N LYS A 274 -15.05 23.12 -24.54
CA LYS A 274 -13.66 22.74 -24.83
C LYS A 274 -13.36 21.27 -24.50
N TYR A 275 -14.04 20.71 -23.50
CA TYR A 275 -13.94 19.30 -23.12
C TYR A 275 -14.65 18.37 -24.13
N LEU A 276 -15.76 18.81 -24.73
CA LEU A 276 -16.55 18.00 -25.67
C LEU A 276 -15.99 17.97 -27.11
N TRP A 277 -15.19 18.94 -27.55
CA TRP A 277 -14.68 19.04 -28.93
C TRP A 277 -13.15 19.11 -29.03
N GLY A 278 -12.46 18.19 -28.33
CA GLY A 278 -11.01 18.06 -28.29
C GLY A 278 -10.22 18.72 -29.43
N ASN A 279 -9.43 19.74 -29.07
CA ASN A 279 -8.42 20.46 -29.87
C ASN A 279 -8.63 20.48 -31.39
N SER A 280 -9.66 21.18 -31.87
CA SER A 280 -9.72 21.64 -33.26
C SER A 280 -9.59 23.17 -33.32
N THR A 281 -8.66 23.66 -34.13
CA THR A 281 -8.10 25.03 -34.14
C THR A 281 -8.97 26.09 -34.84
N LYS A 282 -10.30 25.95 -34.85
CA LYS A 282 -11.19 27.02 -35.33
C LYS A 282 -12.34 27.23 -34.36
N LEU A 283 -12.18 28.22 -33.49
CA LEU A 283 -13.29 28.77 -32.68
C LEU A 283 -14.30 29.47 -33.62
N PRO A 284 -15.62 29.30 -33.42
CA PRO A 284 -16.61 30.10 -34.12
C PRO A 284 -16.50 31.57 -33.71
N LYS A 285 -16.65 32.49 -34.68
CA LYS A 285 -16.78 33.92 -34.41
C LYS A 285 -18.11 34.17 -33.69
N VAL A 286 -18.05 34.55 -32.42
CA VAL A 286 -19.21 35.07 -31.70
C VAL A 286 -19.33 36.56 -32.00
N ILE A 287 -20.47 36.95 -32.58
CA ILE A 287 -20.84 38.35 -32.84
C ILE A 287 -21.63 38.86 -31.62
N LYS A 288 -21.30 40.09 -31.20
CA LYS A 288 -21.77 40.94 -30.10
C LYS A 288 -22.99 40.53 -29.24
N GLU A 289 -22.84 40.88 -27.96
CA GLU A 289 -23.76 40.77 -26.82
C GLU A 289 -25.09 41.55 -26.95
N ALA A 290 -26.15 40.96 -26.36
CA ALA A 290 -27.17 41.66 -25.58
C ALA A 290 -27.77 40.68 -24.53
N PRO A 291 -28.20 41.16 -23.34
CA PRO A 291 -28.56 40.28 -22.22
C PRO A 291 -30.02 39.79 -22.33
N ASN A 292 -30.24 38.55 -21.90
CA ASN A 292 -31.55 37.90 -21.66
C ASN A 292 -32.36 37.34 -22.84
N GLN A 293 -31.75 36.55 -23.75
CA GLN A 293 -32.50 35.53 -24.50
C GLN A 293 -31.74 34.20 -24.65
N ILE A 294 -32.50 33.10 -24.67
CA ILE A 294 -32.07 31.71 -24.79
C ILE A 294 -31.30 31.50 -26.11
N ILE A 295 -30.09 30.93 -26.03
CA ILE A 295 -29.29 30.56 -27.20
C ILE A 295 -29.80 29.22 -27.73
N THR A 296 -30.55 29.23 -28.83
CA THR A 296 -30.76 28.05 -29.69
C THR A 296 -29.62 27.97 -30.71
N VAL A 297 -28.89 26.85 -30.73
CA VAL A 297 -27.88 26.56 -31.78
C VAL A 297 -28.46 25.54 -32.74
N GLU A 298 -28.81 25.96 -33.95
CA GLU A 298 -29.07 25.04 -35.07
C GLU A 298 -27.74 24.60 -35.69
N CYS A 299 -27.62 23.31 -35.99
CA CYS A 299 -26.47 22.75 -36.68
C CYS A 299 -26.86 22.51 -38.14
N SER A 300 -26.49 23.43 -39.05
CA SER A 300 -26.63 23.19 -40.49
C SER A 300 -25.58 22.16 -40.92
N THR A 301 -26.01 20.91 -41.11
CA THR A 301 -25.19 19.84 -41.69
C THR A 301 -24.95 20.14 -43.17
N GLY A 302 -23.74 20.57 -43.51
CA GLY A 302 -23.29 20.72 -44.88
C GLY A 302 -22.36 19.59 -45.31
N ILE A 303 -22.86 18.36 -45.46
CA ILE A 303 -22.29 17.34 -46.36
C ILE A 303 -23.45 16.52 -46.97
N SER A 304 -23.47 16.44 -48.30
CA SER A 304 -24.43 15.70 -49.12
C SER A 304 -24.23 14.17 -49.05
N PRO A 305 -25.24 13.36 -49.40
CA PRO A 305 -25.22 11.91 -49.19
C PRO A 305 -24.78 11.14 -50.45
N SER A 306 -23.53 10.69 -50.50
CA SER A 306 -23.12 9.56 -51.35
C SER A 306 -21.69 9.10 -51.01
N ASP A 307 -21.54 8.18 -50.08
CA ASP A 307 -21.07 6.82 -50.41
C ASP A 307 -20.94 5.94 -49.17
N ARG A 308 -21.53 4.74 -49.27
CA ARG A 308 -21.40 3.66 -48.29
C ARG A 308 -20.03 3.01 -48.45
N ARG A 309 -19.24 2.98 -47.37
CA ARG A 309 -18.57 1.77 -46.80
C ARG A 309 -17.61 2.20 -45.69
N MET A 310 -17.54 1.33 -44.67
CA MET A 310 -16.68 1.41 -43.47
C MET A 310 -17.16 2.30 -42.32
N SER A 311 -18.14 1.81 -41.57
CA SER A 311 -18.21 2.08 -40.13
C SER A 311 -18.84 0.91 -39.39
N SER A 312 -18.01 -0.11 -39.13
CA SER A 312 -18.30 -1.20 -38.19
C SER A 312 -17.06 -1.54 -37.33
N ARG A 313 -16.16 -0.56 -37.12
CA ARG A 313 -14.92 -0.77 -36.34
C ARG A 313 -14.60 0.26 -35.25
N PHE A 314 -15.49 1.20 -34.96
CA PHE A 314 -15.27 2.14 -33.85
C PHE A 314 -16.51 2.24 -32.95
N CYS A 315 -16.81 1.14 -32.27
CA CYS A 315 -17.61 1.15 -31.05
C CYS A 315 -17.23 -0.07 -30.20
N LEU A 316 -16.19 0.08 -29.39
CA LEU A 316 -16.15 -0.55 -28.07
C LEU A 316 -15.38 0.35 -27.11
N VAL A 317 -16.14 1.17 -26.39
CA VAL A 317 -15.96 1.50 -24.97
C VAL A 317 -14.51 1.74 -24.52
N LYS A 318 -14.06 3.00 -24.61
CA LYS A 318 -13.04 3.53 -23.69
C LYS A 318 -13.65 3.56 -22.28
N LYS A 319 -13.62 2.43 -21.59
CA LYS A 319 -13.78 2.36 -20.13
C LYS A 319 -12.42 2.64 -19.51
N THR A 320 -12.33 3.81 -18.90
CA THR A 320 -11.47 4.12 -17.74
C THR A 320 -10.07 3.53 -17.78
N ILE A 321 -9.18 4.17 -18.55
CA ILE A 321 -7.75 4.17 -18.22
C ILE A 321 -7.65 5.12 -17.03
N GLN A 322 -7.57 4.59 -15.81
CA GLN A 322 -6.94 5.33 -14.72
C GLN A 322 -5.52 5.64 -15.19
N PRO A 323 -5.07 6.89 -15.21
CA PRO A 323 -3.67 7.14 -15.45
C PRO A 323 -2.90 6.65 -14.22
N MET A 324 -2.24 5.49 -14.34
CA MET A 324 -0.97 5.20 -13.66
C MET A 324 0.14 6.19 -14.09
N ALA A 325 -0.20 7.44 -14.37
CA ALA A 325 0.70 8.46 -14.93
C ALA A 325 1.39 9.27 -13.84
N LEU A 326 1.58 8.70 -12.65
CA LEU A 326 2.30 9.31 -11.53
C LEU A 326 3.11 8.26 -10.73
N MET A 327 3.72 7.28 -11.40
CA MET A 327 4.88 6.57 -10.86
C MET A 327 6.15 7.37 -11.18
N SER A 328 6.28 8.57 -10.60
CA SER A 328 7.51 9.38 -10.68
C SER A 328 8.58 8.95 -9.66
N PHE A 329 8.35 7.85 -8.94
CA PHE A 329 9.30 7.29 -7.99
C PHE A 329 9.35 5.77 -8.19
N GLY A 330 10.41 5.29 -8.87
CA GLY A 330 10.87 3.91 -8.79
C GLY A 330 10.63 2.99 -10.00
N ASN A 331 11.35 3.17 -11.12
CA ASN A 331 11.59 2.06 -12.05
C ASN A 331 12.59 1.04 -11.49
N SER A 332 13.34 1.43 -10.45
CA SER A 332 14.34 0.59 -9.79
C SER A 332 13.79 0.04 -8.48
N PRO A 333 14.05 -1.24 -8.13
CA PRO A 333 13.72 -1.78 -6.82
C PRO A 333 14.54 -1.10 -5.72
N ILE A 334 14.14 -1.27 -4.46
CA ILE A 334 14.89 -0.78 -3.30
C ILE A 334 16.28 -1.39 -3.34
N ALA A 335 17.31 -0.55 -3.48
CA ALA A 335 18.68 -0.98 -3.78
C ALA A 335 19.47 -1.38 -2.53
N GLY A 336 19.13 -0.84 -1.37
CA GLY A 336 19.86 -1.08 -0.14
C GLY A 336 19.37 -0.20 1.00
N ILE A 337 20.21 -0.08 2.03
CA ILE A 337 19.95 0.73 3.22
C ILE A 337 20.94 1.90 3.27
N ILE A 338 20.49 3.03 3.76
CA ILE A 338 21.32 4.20 4.04
C ILE A 338 21.16 4.63 5.49
N ASP A 339 22.26 4.62 6.23
CA ASP A 339 22.29 5.22 7.55
C ASP A 339 22.29 6.74 7.41
N MET A 340 21.19 7.38 7.83
CA MET A 340 21.01 8.84 7.74
C MET A 340 21.97 9.64 8.64
N ALA A 341 22.52 9.04 9.69
CA ALA A 341 23.47 9.72 10.58
C ALA A 341 24.88 9.75 9.98
N THR A 342 25.31 8.65 9.34
CA THR A 342 26.65 8.54 8.74
C THR A 342 26.68 8.76 7.23
N ASN A 343 25.51 8.86 6.61
CA ASN A 343 25.30 8.87 5.16
C ASN A 343 25.93 7.66 4.46
N LYS A 344 26.05 6.52 5.17
CA LYS A 344 26.68 5.30 4.69
C LYS A 344 25.64 4.40 4.03
N LYS A 345 25.84 4.10 2.75
CA LYS A 345 25.01 3.17 1.97
C LYS A 345 25.57 1.75 2.06
N MET A 346 24.70 0.76 2.20
CA MET A 346 25.08 -0.65 2.28
C MET A 346 24.05 -1.57 1.64
N THR A 347 24.50 -2.73 1.17
CA THR A 347 23.58 -3.78 0.69
C THR A 347 22.79 -4.36 1.85
N PHE A 348 21.63 -4.97 1.58
CA PHE A 348 20.84 -5.66 2.60
C PHE A 348 21.62 -6.79 3.30
N PHE A 349 22.48 -7.48 2.57
CA PHE A 349 23.34 -8.52 3.14
C PHE A 349 24.34 -7.95 4.16
N HIS A 350 25.05 -6.87 3.82
CA HIS A 350 25.97 -6.23 4.76
C HIS A 350 25.23 -5.61 5.96
N ALA A 351 24.05 -5.03 5.74
CA ALA A 351 23.20 -4.55 6.82
C ALA A 351 22.78 -5.69 7.77
N CYS A 352 22.47 -6.86 7.22
CA CYS A 352 22.17 -8.06 7.99
C CYS A 352 23.38 -8.54 8.80
N GLN A 353 24.58 -8.56 8.20
CA GLN A 353 25.81 -8.94 8.90
C GLN A 353 26.16 -8.00 10.06
N GLN A 354 25.81 -6.72 9.93
CA GLN A 354 25.98 -5.71 10.97
C GLN A 354 24.83 -5.69 11.99
N GLY A 355 23.81 -6.54 11.82
CA GLY A 355 22.65 -6.61 12.72
C GLY A 355 21.67 -5.43 12.62
N ILE A 356 21.78 -4.61 11.57
CA ILE A 356 20.89 -3.45 11.33
C ILE A 356 19.49 -3.92 10.93
N ILE A 357 19.42 -4.99 10.13
CA ILE A 357 18.17 -5.66 9.78
C ILE A 357 18.26 -7.16 10.08
N ARG A 358 17.11 -7.78 10.34
CA ARG A 358 17.01 -9.23 10.54
C ARG A 358 17.25 -9.98 9.23
N LYS A 359 17.75 -11.21 9.34
CA LYS A 359 18.00 -12.10 8.19
C LYS A 359 16.77 -12.31 7.31
N GLY A 360 15.59 -12.51 7.91
CA GLY A 360 14.33 -12.66 7.16
C GLY A 360 13.95 -11.43 6.32
N THR A 361 14.17 -10.23 6.85
CA THR A 361 13.95 -8.96 6.15
C THR A 361 14.95 -8.80 4.99
N ALA A 362 16.23 -9.09 5.24
CA ALA A 362 17.27 -9.03 4.22
C ALA A 362 17.00 -10.00 3.06
N ILE A 363 16.61 -11.25 3.36
CA ILE A 363 16.24 -12.24 2.35
C ILE A 363 15.06 -11.74 1.53
N SER A 364 13.99 -11.28 2.18
CA SER A 364 12.77 -10.85 1.47
C SER A 364 13.04 -9.68 0.51
N LEU A 365 13.88 -8.72 0.92
CA LEU A 365 14.26 -7.58 0.08
C LEU A 365 15.20 -7.97 -1.08
N LEU A 366 16.15 -8.88 -0.83
CA LEU A 366 17.03 -9.39 -1.89
C LEU A 366 16.27 -10.29 -2.88
N GLU A 367 15.27 -11.05 -2.41
CA GLU A 367 14.38 -11.80 -3.29
C GLU A 367 13.58 -10.87 -4.20
N ALA A 368 13.11 -9.72 -3.69
CA ALA A 368 12.47 -8.71 -4.51
C ALA A 368 13.42 -8.14 -5.58
N GLN A 369 14.68 -7.86 -5.24
CA GLN A 369 15.70 -7.46 -6.23
C GLN A 369 15.90 -8.54 -7.30
N ALA A 370 16.12 -9.80 -6.88
CA ALA A 370 16.32 -10.92 -7.80
C ALA A 370 15.09 -11.13 -8.73
N ALA A 371 13.88 -11.02 -8.18
CA ALA A 371 12.63 -11.19 -8.93
C ALA A 371 12.26 -9.99 -9.81
N THR A 372 12.94 -8.85 -9.67
CA THR A 372 12.75 -7.66 -10.50
C THR A 372 13.88 -7.44 -11.51
N GLY A 373 14.91 -8.29 -11.49
CA GLY A 373 15.89 -8.40 -12.56
C GLY A 373 17.31 -8.69 -12.08
N SER A 374 17.75 -8.09 -10.98
CA SER A 374 19.17 -8.09 -10.61
C SER A 374 19.38 -7.71 -9.14
N ILE A 375 20.43 -8.24 -8.54
CA ILE A 375 20.97 -7.74 -7.28
C ILE A 375 21.68 -6.41 -7.55
N ILE A 376 21.51 -5.43 -6.66
CA ILE A 376 22.00 -4.06 -6.85
C ILE A 376 23.07 -3.72 -5.82
N GLU A 377 24.17 -3.13 -6.27
CA GLU A 377 25.14 -2.48 -5.40
C GLU A 377 24.77 -1.00 -5.19
N PRO A 378 24.33 -0.57 -3.99
CA PRO A 378 23.75 0.76 -3.78
C PRO A 378 24.75 1.92 -3.86
N ASN A 379 26.06 1.62 -3.80
CA ASN A 379 27.11 2.63 -3.92
C ASN A 379 27.37 3.03 -5.36
N THR A 380 27.43 2.05 -6.26
CA THR A 380 27.80 2.19 -7.68
C THR A 380 26.58 2.20 -8.60
N GLY A 381 25.47 1.60 -8.15
CA GLY A 381 24.28 1.33 -8.94
C GLY A 381 24.43 0.14 -9.89
N GLU A 382 25.53 -0.62 -9.79
CA GLU A 382 25.74 -1.79 -10.62
C GLU A 382 24.68 -2.86 -10.36
N LYS A 383 24.18 -3.45 -11.45
CA LYS A 383 23.20 -4.52 -11.46
C LYS A 383 23.88 -5.81 -11.89
N MET A 384 23.64 -6.88 -11.16
CA MET A 384 24.30 -8.17 -11.41
C MET A 384 23.37 -9.35 -11.12
N SER A 385 23.71 -10.50 -11.68
CA SER A 385 23.03 -11.76 -11.38
C SER A 385 23.30 -12.20 -9.93
N VAL A 386 22.47 -13.12 -9.42
CA VAL A 386 22.68 -13.70 -8.09
C VAL A 386 24.06 -14.37 -7.97
N ASN A 387 24.50 -15.07 -9.02
CA ASN A 387 25.82 -15.73 -9.05
C ASN A 387 26.97 -14.72 -8.98
N GLU A 388 26.90 -13.63 -9.74
CA GLU A 388 27.92 -12.57 -9.72
C GLU A 388 27.97 -11.86 -8.36
N ALA A 389 26.81 -11.59 -7.76
CA ALA A 389 26.72 -11.01 -6.42
C ALA A 389 27.45 -11.87 -5.38
N LYS A 390 27.34 -13.21 -5.49
CA LYS A 390 28.09 -14.13 -4.61
C LYS A 390 29.58 -14.06 -4.84
N VAL A 391 30.02 -14.10 -6.11
CA VAL A 391 31.46 -14.05 -6.46
C VAL A 391 32.10 -12.76 -5.94
N ARG A 392 31.35 -11.65 -5.94
CA ARG A 392 31.78 -10.36 -5.39
C ARG A 392 31.61 -10.22 -3.87
N GLY A 393 31.10 -11.25 -3.18
CA GLY A 393 30.88 -11.22 -1.74
C GLY A 393 29.74 -10.31 -1.27
N LEU A 394 28.84 -9.89 -2.19
CA LEU A 394 27.65 -9.11 -1.82
C LEU A 394 26.55 -9.97 -1.21
N ILE A 395 26.64 -11.30 -1.37
CA ILE A 395 25.81 -12.32 -0.71
C ILE A 395 26.67 -13.56 -0.43
N ASP A 396 26.24 -14.41 0.50
CA ASP A 396 26.87 -15.71 0.76
C ASP A 396 26.11 -16.88 0.08
N ARG A 397 26.59 -18.11 0.35
CA ARG A 397 26.00 -19.35 -0.19
C ARG A 397 24.59 -19.62 0.33
N GLU A 398 24.26 -19.18 1.55
CA GLU A 398 22.93 -19.40 2.13
C GLU A 398 21.90 -18.49 1.45
N PHE A 399 22.25 -17.22 1.22
CA PHE A 399 21.44 -16.28 0.46
C PHE A 399 21.31 -16.74 -0.99
N GLU A 400 22.40 -17.13 -1.66
CA GLU A 400 22.37 -17.66 -3.04
C GLU A 400 21.33 -18.77 -3.21
N ALA A 401 21.31 -19.75 -2.29
CA ALA A 401 20.41 -20.91 -2.37
C ALA A 401 18.92 -20.53 -2.40
N VAL A 402 18.59 -19.39 -1.80
CA VAL A 402 17.23 -18.82 -1.77
C VAL A 402 17.00 -17.92 -2.99
N LEU A 403 17.92 -16.99 -3.25
CA LEU A 403 17.79 -15.94 -4.27
C LEU A 403 17.75 -16.48 -5.70
N VAL A 404 18.45 -17.58 -6.00
CA VAL A 404 18.36 -18.25 -7.32
C VAL A 404 16.92 -18.70 -7.62
N ARG A 405 16.11 -19.00 -6.60
CA ARG A 405 14.69 -19.37 -6.80
C ARG A 405 13.86 -18.15 -7.19
N ALA A 406 14.11 -17.00 -6.58
CA ALA A 406 13.45 -15.74 -6.89
C ALA A 406 13.87 -15.20 -8.28
N GLU A 407 15.14 -15.35 -8.67
CA GLU A 407 15.65 -14.96 -10.00
C GLU A 407 14.92 -15.68 -11.16
N ARG A 408 14.36 -16.87 -10.91
CA ARG A 408 13.50 -17.59 -11.89
C ARG A 408 12.19 -16.87 -12.19
N ALA A 409 11.77 -15.91 -11.37
CA ALA A 409 10.64 -15.04 -11.71
C ALA A 409 10.92 -14.15 -12.92
N VAL A 410 12.20 -13.95 -13.27
CA VAL A 410 12.66 -13.18 -14.43
C VAL A 410 13.09 -14.12 -15.56
N LEU A 411 13.94 -15.11 -15.24
CA LEU A 411 14.48 -16.06 -16.24
C LEU A 411 13.49 -17.14 -16.68
N GLY A 412 12.39 -17.29 -15.93
CA GLY A 412 11.36 -18.30 -16.12
C GLY A 412 11.64 -19.65 -15.45
N PHE A 413 10.56 -20.33 -15.06
CA PHE A 413 10.58 -21.60 -14.36
C PHE A 413 10.64 -22.77 -15.35
N LYS A 414 11.86 -23.27 -15.57
CA LYS A 414 12.08 -24.48 -16.38
C LYS A 414 11.39 -25.70 -15.76
N THR A 415 10.70 -26.49 -16.58
CA THR A 415 10.08 -27.76 -16.19
C THR A 415 10.61 -28.89 -17.06
N ARG A 416 10.58 -30.14 -16.57
CA ARG A 416 11.00 -31.31 -17.37
C ARG A 416 10.02 -31.63 -18.51
N LEU A 417 8.78 -31.16 -18.39
CA LEU A 417 7.67 -31.49 -19.28
C LEU A 417 7.51 -30.51 -20.46
N SER A 418 8.16 -29.35 -20.40
CA SER A 418 8.07 -28.33 -21.45
C SER A 418 9.45 -27.74 -21.72
N SER A 419 9.77 -27.57 -23.00
CA SER A 419 10.96 -26.84 -23.44
C SER A 419 10.90 -25.35 -23.09
N ASN A 420 9.68 -24.82 -22.97
CA ASN A 420 9.44 -23.40 -22.72
C ASN A 420 9.39 -23.16 -21.19
N PRO A 421 10.13 -22.16 -20.68
CA PRO A 421 10.07 -21.81 -19.27
C PRO A 421 8.70 -21.21 -18.94
N LEU A 422 8.19 -21.45 -17.72
CA LEU A 422 6.93 -20.85 -17.26
C LEU A 422 7.17 -19.47 -16.67
N SER A 423 6.20 -18.57 -16.81
CA SER A 423 6.14 -17.33 -16.02
C SER A 423 5.94 -17.60 -14.52
N LEU A 424 6.18 -16.59 -13.69
CA LEU A 424 5.94 -16.67 -12.25
C LEU A 424 4.48 -17.05 -11.94
N PHE A 425 3.52 -16.41 -12.63
CA PHE A 425 2.10 -16.69 -12.47
C PHE A 425 1.73 -18.13 -12.86
N GLU A 426 2.23 -18.62 -14.00
CA GLU A 426 2.00 -20.02 -14.40
C GLU A 426 2.63 -21.01 -13.43
N ALA A 427 3.81 -20.68 -12.89
CA ALA A 427 4.46 -21.50 -11.87
C ALA A 427 3.65 -21.56 -10.57
N MET A 428 3.02 -20.45 -10.16
CA MET A 428 2.07 -20.42 -9.03
C MET A 428 0.85 -21.30 -9.30
N ASN A 429 0.22 -21.18 -10.47
CA ASN A 429 -0.96 -21.98 -10.83
C ASN A 429 -0.66 -23.48 -10.88
N ARG A 430 0.57 -23.86 -11.21
CA ARG A 430 1.05 -25.25 -11.18
C ARG A 430 1.61 -25.68 -9.82
N LYS A 431 1.49 -24.85 -8.78
CA LYS A 431 1.99 -25.10 -7.42
C LYS A 431 3.50 -25.36 -7.35
N LEU A 432 4.26 -24.85 -8.32
CA LEU A 432 5.73 -24.85 -8.29
C LEU A 432 6.28 -23.73 -7.40
N VAL A 433 5.47 -22.68 -7.19
CA VAL A 433 5.73 -21.56 -6.30
C VAL A 433 4.55 -21.47 -5.33
N VAL A 434 4.84 -21.33 -4.04
CA VAL A 434 3.81 -21.10 -3.01
C VAL A 434 3.14 -19.76 -3.28
N GLU A 435 1.81 -19.73 -3.23
CA GLU A 435 1.03 -18.57 -3.67
C GLU A 435 1.38 -17.28 -2.92
N SER A 436 1.50 -17.30 -1.59
CA SER A 436 1.88 -16.13 -0.79
C SER A 436 3.25 -15.56 -1.17
N HIS A 437 4.22 -16.46 -1.40
CA HIS A 437 5.55 -16.06 -1.87
C HIS A 437 5.49 -15.48 -3.29
N GLY A 438 4.71 -16.09 -4.19
CA GLY A 438 4.53 -15.58 -5.55
C GLY A 438 3.83 -14.23 -5.61
N ILE A 439 2.81 -14.00 -4.77
CA ILE A 439 2.12 -12.70 -4.63
C ILE A 439 3.12 -11.60 -4.28
N ARG A 440 3.99 -11.86 -3.29
CA ARG A 440 5.03 -10.92 -2.87
C ARG A 440 6.00 -10.54 -4.01
N LEU A 441 6.40 -11.50 -4.83
CA LEU A 441 7.28 -11.24 -5.97
C LEU A 441 6.56 -10.48 -7.10
N LEU A 442 5.29 -10.82 -7.39
CA LEU A 442 4.47 -10.11 -8.38
C LEU A 442 4.25 -8.65 -7.98
N GLU A 443 3.98 -8.41 -6.70
CA GLU A 443 3.84 -7.08 -6.14
C GLU A 443 5.09 -6.22 -6.38
N ALA A 444 6.28 -6.77 -6.10
CA ALA A 444 7.54 -6.09 -6.36
C ALA A 444 7.76 -5.79 -7.86
N GLN A 445 7.36 -6.70 -8.75
CA GLN A 445 7.40 -6.47 -10.20
C GLN A 445 6.47 -5.32 -10.61
N ILE A 446 5.20 -5.32 -10.17
CA ILE A 446 4.24 -4.26 -10.49
C ILE A 446 4.74 -2.90 -9.98
N ALA A 447 5.19 -2.84 -8.73
CA ALA A 447 5.71 -1.62 -8.12
C ALA A 447 6.96 -1.06 -8.81
N THR A 448 7.67 -1.89 -9.60
CA THR A 448 8.86 -1.49 -10.37
C THR A 448 8.62 -1.39 -11.87
N GLY A 449 7.35 -1.29 -12.30
CA GLY A 449 6.98 -0.96 -13.68
C GLY A 449 6.24 -2.04 -14.46
N GLY A 450 5.82 -3.14 -13.82
CA GLY A 450 4.93 -4.13 -14.42
C GLY A 450 5.42 -5.57 -14.37
N ILE A 451 4.57 -6.49 -14.81
CA ILE A 451 4.78 -7.95 -14.77
C ILE A 451 5.88 -8.35 -15.76
N ILE A 452 6.80 -9.22 -15.35
CA ILE A 452 7.90 -9.64 -16.22
C ILE A 452 7.47 -10.79 -17.13
N ASP A 453 7.68 -10.61 -18.44
CA ASP A 453 7.57 -11.66 -19.44
C ASP A 453 8.92 -12.41 -19.55
N PRO A 454 9.01 -13.68 -19.12
CA PRO A 454 10.28 -14.41 -19.14
C PRO A 454 10.73 -14.81 -20.55
N PHE A 455 9.86 -14.72 -21.55
CA PHE A 455 10.19 -15.07 -22.94
C PHE A 455 10.82 -13.88 -23.67
N ALA A 456 10.22 -12.71 -23.49
CA ALA A 456 10.61 -11.51 -24.18
C ALA A 456 11.48 -10.57 -23.33
N ASN A 457 11.77 -10.96 -22.08
CA ASN A 457 12.66 -10.29 -21.12
C ASN A 457 12.39 -8.78 -20.97
N HIS A 458 11.11 -8.40 -20.93
CA HIS A 458 10.66 -7.04 -20.68
C HIS A 458 9.43 -7.04 -19.78
N ARG A 459 9.10 -5.84 -19.27
CA ARG A 459 7.94 -5.63 -18.40
C ARG A 459 6.71 -5.35 -19.23
N LEU A 460 5.61 -6.00 -18.87
CA LEU A 460 4.30 -5.82 -19.45
C LEU A 460 3.43 -4.96 -18.53
N PRO A 461 2.66 -4.02 -19.10
CA PRO A 461 1.52 -3.43 -18.41
C PRO A 461 0.57 -4.53 -17.91
N VAL A 462 -0.12 -4.26 -16.80
CA VAL A 462 -1.01 -5.22 -16.15
C VAL A 462 -2.10 -5.71 -17.12
N GLU A 463 -2.61 -4.82 -17.97
CA GLU A 463 -3.63 -5.14 -18.98
C GLU A 463 -3.12 -6.15 -20.02
N VAL A 464 -1.89 -5.97 -20.50
CA VAL A 464 -1.27 -6.87 -21.47
C VAL A 464 -0.90 -8.21 -20.82
N ALA A 465 -0.51 -8.17 -19.54
CA ALA A 465 -0.24 -9.38 -18.77
C ALA A 465 -1.51 -10.26 -18.60
N PHE A 466 -2.71 -9.65 -18.50
CA PHE A 466 -3.97 -10.41 -18.53
C PHE A 466 -4.19 -11.12 -19.85
N GLU A 467 -4.01 -10.41 -20.97
CA GLU A 467 -4.25 -10.96 -22.31
C GLU A 467 -3.30 -12.12 -22.62
N ARG A 468 -2.06 -12.05 -22.12
CA ARG A 468 -1.04 -13.11 -22.28
C ARG A 468 -1.14 -14.22 -21.25
N GLY A 469 -2.03 -14.10 -20.26
CA GLY A 469 -2.18 -15.10 -19.20
C GLY A 469 -0.99 -15.17 -18.24
N PHE A 470 -0.24 -14.07 -18.08
CA PHE A 470 0.82 -13.93 -17.06
C PHE A 470 0.32 -13.27 -15.77
N PHE A 471 -0.95 -12.88 -15.74
CA PHE A 471 -1.62 -12.32 -14.57
C PHE A 471 -3.12 -12.57 -14.67
N ASP A 472 -3.87 -12.53 -13.57
CA ASP A 472 -5.34 -12.70 -13.57
C ASP A 472 -6.07 -11.73 -12.65
N ARG A 473 -7.38 -11.54 -12.91
CA ARG A 473 -8.22 -10.62 -12.12
C ARG A 473 -8.34 -11.01 -10.66
N ARG A 474 -8.08 -12.28 -10.33
CA ARG A 474 -8.14 -12.78 -8.97
C ARG A 474 -6.95 -12.25 -8.17
N LEU A 475 -5.74 -12.35 -8.70
CA LEU A 475 -4.53 -11.80 -8.10
C LEU A 475 -4.55 -10.27 -8.11
N GLN A 476 -5.09 -9.63 -9.15
CA GLN A 476 -5.27 -8.18 -9.14
C GLN A 476 -6.08 -7.72 -7.93
N LYS A 477 -7.23 -8.35 -7.68
CA LYS A 477 -8.06 -8.03 -6.51
C LYS A 477 -7.35 -8.28 -5.18
N ILE A 478 -6.49 -9.30 -5.12
CA ILE A 478 -5.68 -9.56 -3.94
C ILE A 478 -4.70 -8.39 -3.74
N LEU A 479 -3.94 -8.02 -4.77
CA LEU A 479 -2.95 -6.94 -4.71
C LEU A 479 -3.57 -5.55 -4.50
N ASP A 480 -4.79 -5.31 -4.95
CA ASP A 480 -5.54 -4.06 -4.72
C ASP A 480 -6.06 -3.95 -3.27
N ASP A 481 -6.18 -5.06 -2.55
CA ASP A 481 -6.66 -5.09 -1.17
C ASP A 481 -5.46 -5.01 -0.21
N PRO A 482 -5.27 -3.90 0.55
CA PRO A 482 -4.18 -3.73 1.50
C PRO A 482 -4.38 -4.54 2.80
N SER A 483 -4.95 -5.75 2.68
CA SER A 483 -5.11 -6.73 3.74
C SER A 483 -3.77 -7.38 4.13
N ASP A 484 -3.75 -8.19 5.21
CA ASP A 484 -2.53 -8.88 5.68
C ASP A 484 -1.94 -9.82 4.62
N ASP A 485 -2.76 -10.36 3.71
CA ASP A 485 -2.33 -11.31 2.68
C ASP A 485 -1.40 -10.68 1.61
N THR A 486 -1.37 -9.35 1.48
CA THR A 486 -0.48 -8.61 0.55
C THR A 486 0.72 -7.97 1.23
N LYS A 487 0.73 -7.90 2.57
CA LYS A 487 1.79 -7.24 3.35
C LYS A 487 2.99 -8.17 3.54
N GLY A 488 3.62 -8.55 2.42
CA GLY A 488 4.71 -9.53 2.39
C GLY A 488 6.09 -9.01 2.82
N PHE A 489 6.22 -7.71 3.06
CA PHE A 489 7.47 -7.04 3.46
C PHE A 489 7.38 -6.48 4.87
N PHE A 490 8.53 -6.31 5.51
CA PHE A 490 8.63 -5.78 6.86
C PHE A 490 9.47 -4.50 6.85
N ASP A 491 8.92 -3.40 7.37
CA ASP A 491 9.67 -2.16 7.54
C ASP A 491 10.43 -2.16 8.87
N PRO A 492 11.79 -2.17 8.85
CA PRO A 492 12.60 -2.17 10.07
C PRO A 492 12.45 -0.88 10.91
N ASN A 493 11.99 0.23 10.33
CA ASN A 493 11.85 1.50 11.06
C ASN A 493 10.57 1.56 11.90
N THR A 494 9.48 1.03 11.37
CA THR A 494 8.16 1.05 12.03
C THR A 494 7.80 -0.29 12.69
N ASN A 495 8.53 -1.36 12.37
CA ASN A 495 8.24 -2.74 12.76
C ASN A 495 6.85 -3.23 12.29
N GLU A 496 6.42 -2.78 11.11
CA GLU A 496 5.14 -3.13 10.50
C GLU A 496 5.31 -4.03 9.29
N ASN A 497 4.38 -4.97 9.10
CA ASN A 497 4.20 -5.63 7.81
C ASN A 497 3.51 -4.66 6.85
N ILE A 498 4.11 -4.43 5.69
CA ILE A 498 3.63 -3.50 4.67
C ILE A 498 3.79 -4.10 3.27
N THR A 499 3.13 -3.47 2.31
CA THR A 499 3.28 -3.75 0.88
C THR A 499 4.65 -3.29 0.39
N TYR A 500 5.15 -3.87 -0.69
CA TYR A 500 6.38 -3.41 -1.32
C TYR A 500 6.27 -1.97 -1.80
N LEU A 501 5.09 -1.59 -2.34
CA LEU A 501 4.85 -0.24 -2.82
C LEU A 501 4.90 0.78 -1.67
N GLU A 502 4.29 0.47 -0.52
CA GLU A 502 4.41 1.31 0.69
C GLU A 502 5.86 1.42 1.15
N LEU A 503 6.64 0.34 1.07
CA LEU A 503 8.06 0.36 1.46
C LEU A 503 8.90 1.23 0.52
N VAL A 504 8.65 1.17 -0.79
CA VAL A 504 9.27 2.07 -1.79
C VAL A 504 8.94 3.53 -1.50
N GLN A 505 7.69 3.84 -1.12
CA GLN A 505 7.27 5.20 -0.77
C GLN A 505 7.97 5.75 0.48
N ARG A 506 8.48 4.88 1.36
CA ARG A 506 9.26 5.25 2.55
C ARG A 506 10.76 5.40 2.25
N CYS A 507 11.22 5.00 1.06
CA CYS A 507 12.62 5.13 0.68
C CYS A 507 12.98 6.58 0.32
N ILE A 508 14.25 6.92 0.51
CA ILE A 508 14.83 8.13 -0.10
C ILE A 508 15.47 7.78 -1.42
N ILE A 509 15.49 8.73 -2.35
CA ILE A 509 16.21 8.59 -3.61
C ILE A 509 17.62 9.13 -3.43
N ASP A 510 18.62 8.27 -3.64
CA ASP A 510 20.02 8.68 -3.64
C ASP A 510 20.30 9.59 -4.84
N ARG A 511 20.75 10.82 -4.58
CA ARG A 511 20.99 11.82 -5.63
C ARG A 511 22.06 11.39 -6.65
N LYS A 512 22.96 10.48 -6.28
CA LYS A 512 24.05 10.02 -7.15
C LYS A 512 23.62 8.89 -8.08
N THR A 513 22.88 7.92 -7.55
CA THR A 513 22.53 6.69 -8.29
C THR A 513 21.08 6.66 -8.78
N ASP A 514 20.25 7.60 -8.32
CA ASP A 514 18.80 7.62 -8.54
C ASP A 514 18.09 6.34 -8.05
N LEU A 515 18.70 5.68 -7.05
CA LEU A 515 18.19 4.44 -6.48
C LEU A 515 17.41 4.72 -5.20
N PRO A 516 16.26 4.04 -4.99
CA PRO A 516 15.57 4.08 -3.72
C PRO A 516 16.36 3.30 -2.66
N LEU A 517 16.63 3.96 -1.54
CA LEU A 517 17.31 3.42 -0.38
C LEU A 517 16.41 3.53 0.85
N LEU A 518 16.34 2.45 1.61
CA LEU A 518 15.62 2.39 2.87
C LEU A 518 16.46 3.07 3.97
N GLN A 519 15.81 3.92 4.77
CA GLN A 519 16.46 4.67 5.86
C GLN A 519 16.81 3.80 7.06
#